data_AF-A0A368BJ63-F1
#
_entry.id   AF-A0A368BJ63-F1
#
_cell.length_a   1.000
_cell.length_b   1.000
_cell.length_c   1.000
_cell.angle_alpha   90.00
_cell.angle_beta   90.00
_cell.angle_gamma   90.00
#
_symmetry.space_group_name_H-M   'P 1'
#
loop_
_entity.id
_entity.type
_entity.pdbx_description
1 polymer ?
#
loop_
_entity_poly.entity_id
_entity_poly.type
_entity_poly.pdbx_seq_one_letter_code
_entity_poly.pdbx_strand_id
1 'polypeptide(L)'
;MQKGSSLLTSVVVCRNSQGSEITANILRLRRYSVAFEIYNPYSILQLSEVLRDFRIRVGDRVVYQGEAVVTGLVNTGILLVCEATLGNAWLDVDFLSDREGRDPLANQFDAFVQDWKRAHEVDLSFKLTVADMQNLLVGMQRWMEQIDLGIRSTASVDRPTLEREIIDQLQGSVLEEMQGAMVSFEESVGKIPEGREATHKFYVRRQIHPLVLCSPFTYRTFHKPLGYAGDYEMVNMMVRDSYEGGSLFAKLINHSFLQTPPVVAHRNRISYLTKKLKAEAERNAMKGRRTRILNLGCGPAHEVKQFLENEELSDLCDITLLDFNSETIEYTRKELTRVRAQAGRVAPISLLQRSVHKLLRQASTGDVDLKWESFDMVYCSGLFDYLSQRVCRRLNDLFARLLAPGGLMLVTNVSDTNPSRAWMEYVLEWNLIYRDDDAMMEIAPLNSGQFETTLDRDETGVNLFLEVRKKDDHGES
;
A
#
# COMPACT_ATOMS: atom_id res chain seq x y z
N MET A 1 -24.49 -2.19 51.09
CA MET A 1 -24.72 -2.47 49.66
C MET A 1 -23.72 -1.67 48.85
N GLN A 2 -22.60 -2.30 48.47
CA GLN A 2 -21.65 -1.72 47.51
C GLN A 2 -22.29 -1.77 46.11
N LYS A 3 -22.54 -0.60 45.50
CA LYS A 3 -22.74 -0.52 44.05
C LYS A 3 -21.38 -0.78 43.41
N GLY A 4 -21.22 -1.94 42.78
CA GLY A 4 -20.07 -2.22 41.94
C GLY A 4 -20.04 -1.23 40.78
N SER A 5 -18.91 -0.55 40.59
CA SER A 5 -18.65 0.19 39.36
C SER A 5 -18.51 -0.85 38.25
N SER A 6 -19.51 -0.98 37.39
CA SER A 6 -19.33 -1.65 36.10
C SER A 6 -18.27 -0.84 35.33
N LEU A 7 -17.06 -1.39 35.20
CA LEU A 7 -16.08 -0.91 34.24
C LEU A 7 -16.77 -0.95 32.87
N LEU A 8 -17.07 0.22 32.30
CA LEU A 8 -17.56 0.33 30.93
C LEU A 8 -16.47 -0.26 30.02
N THR A 9 -16.65 -1.52 29.61
CA THR A 9 -15.75 -2.18 28.66
C THR A 9 -15.94 -1.53 27.30
N SER A 10 -14.91 -0.82 26.84
CA SER A 10 -14.89 -0.21 25.52
C SER A 10 -14.19 -1.15 24.54
N VAL A 11 -14.91 -1.60 23.53
CA VAL A 11 -14.42 -2.60 22.57
C VAL A 11 -14.59 -2.12 21.12
N VAL A 12 -13.67 -2.54 20.28
CA VAL A 12 -13.77 -2.46 18.81
C VAL A 12 -14.29 -3.79 18.29
N VAL A 13 -15.22 -3.73 17.34
CA VAL A 13 -15.63 -4.88 16.52
C VAL A 13 -15.48 -4.48 15.06
N CYS A 14 -14.79 -5.28 14.26
CA CYS A 14 -14.59 -5.02 12.83
C CYS A 14 -14.27 -6.28 12.03
N ARG A 15 -14.17 -6.13 10.71
CA ARG A 15 -13.73 -7.18 9.78
C ARG A 15 -12.55 -6.68 8.94
N ASN A 16 -11.52 -7.51 8.79
CA ASN A 16 -10.35 -7.17 7.98
C ASN A 16 -10.57 -7.47 6.48
N SER A 17 -9.58 -7.15 5.63
CA SER A 17 -9.64 -7.35 4.17
C SER A 17 -9.73 -8.82 3.75
N GLN A 18 -9.30 -9.73 4.62
CA GLN A 18 -9.37 -11.18 4.43
C GLN A 18 -10.70 -11.78 4.96
N GLY A 19 -11.61 -10.96 5.48
CA GLY A 19 -12.91 -11.40 5.99
C GLY A 19 -12.91 -11.92 7.43
N SER A 20 -11.78 -11.84 8.14
CA SER A 20 -11.67 -12.25 9.55
C SER A 20 -12.31 -11.23 10.48
N GLU A 21 -13.15 -11.70 11.41
CA GLU A 21 -13.76 -10.86 12.44
C GLU A 21 -12.80 -10.63 13.60
N ILE A 22 -12.74 -9.38 14.06
CA ILE A 22 -11.84 -8.93 15.12
C ILE A 22 -12.67 -8.27 16.20
N THR A 23 -12.46 -8.71 17.44
CA THR A 23 -12.95 -8.03 18.65
C THR A 23 -11.75 -7.70 19.52
N ALA A 24 -11.61 -6.44 19.91
CA ALA A 24 -10.42 -5.92 20.58
C ALA A 24 -10.74 -4.90 21.67
N ASN A 25 -9.93 -4.86 22.73
CA ASN A 25 -10.06 -3.85 23.78
C ASN A 25 -9.42 -2.53 23.33
N ILE A 26 -10.08 -1.42 23.66
CA ILE A 26 -9.56 -0.08 23.35
C ILE A 26 -8.54 0.35 24.41
N LEU A 27 -7.37 0.76 23.94
CA LEU A 27 -6.30 1.34 24.76
C LEU A 27 -6.40 2.86 24.82
N ARG A 28 -6.70 3.48 23.67
CA ARG A 28 -6.77 4.94 23.53
C ARG A 28 -7.79 5.30 22.47
N LEU A 29 -8.62 6.31 22.76
CA LEU A 29 -9.62 6.80 21.83
C LEU A 29 -9.48 8.32 21.66
N ARG A 30 -9.36 8.78 20.42
CA ARG A 30 -9.27 10.18 20.01
C ARG A 30 -10.31 10.47 18.93
N ARG A 31 -10.56 11.75 18.63
CA ARG A 31 -11.56 12.16 17.63
C ARG A 31 -11.37 11.49 16.26
N TYR A 32 -10.13 11.33 15.81
CA TYR A 32 -9.82 10.81 14.47
C TYR A 32 -9.05 9.50 14.47
N SER A 33 -8.70 8.97 15.65
CA SER A 33 -7.93 7.74 15.74
C SER A 33 -8.30 6.92 16.97
N VAL A 34 -8.05 5.62 16.88
CA VAL A 34 -8.23 4.67 17.97
C VAL A 34 -7.03 3.74 18.02
N ALA A 35 -6.55 3.45 19.23
CA ALA A 35 -5.58 2.40 19.49
C ALA A 35 -6.24 1.27 20.27
N PHE A 36 -6.04 0.03 19.82
CA PHE A 36 -6.65 -1.16 20.40
C PHE A 36 -5.70 -2.37 20.35
N GLU A 37 -5.90 -3.32 21.26
CA GLU A 37 -5.05 -4.51 21.39
C GLU A 37 -5.69 -5.76 20.78
N ILE A 38 -4.89 -6.51 20.03
CA ILE A 38 -5.28 -7.77 19.41
C ILE A 38 -4.38 -8.88 19.94
N TYR A 39 -5.00 -9.93 20.48
CA TYR A 39 -4.32 -11.12 20.96
C TYR A 39 -4.22 -12.15 19.83
N ASN A 40 -3.21 -12.02 18.96
CA ASN A 40 -2.90 -13.04 17.96
C ASN A 40 -1.39 -13.11 17.61
N PRO A 41 -0.73 -14.28 17.74
CA PRO A 41 0.71 -14.43 17.49
C PRO A 41 1.13 -14.44 16.01
N TYR A 42 0.19 -14.47 15.06
CA TYR A 42 0.47 -14.65 13.62
C TYR A 42 -0.01 -13.49 12.74
N SER A 43 -0.25 -12.31 13.32
CA SER A 43 -0.64 -11.04 12.66
C SER A 43 -1.80 -11.15 11.67
N ILE A 44 -3.02 -10.81 12.12
CA ILE A 44 -4.21 -10.76 11.25
C ILE A 44 -4.22 -9.48 10.40
N LEU A 45 -3.62 -8.40 10.91
CA LEU A 45 -3.69 -7.08 10.30
C LEU A 45 -2.41 -6.68 9.58
N GLN A 46 -2.57 -5.87 8.55
CA GLN A 46 -1.52 -5.22 7.77
C GLN A 46 -1.66 -3.69 7.83
N LEU A 47 -0.54 -2.99 7.65
CA LEU A 47 -0.56 -1.54 7.55
C LEU A 47 -1.34 -1.11 6.29
N SER A 48 -2.07 0.01 6.34
CA SER A 48 -2.98 0.47 5.28
C SER A 48 -4.15 -0.46 4.94
N GLU A 49 -4.44 -1.43 5.78
CA GLU A 49 -5.63 -2.28 5.65
C GLU A 49 -6.89 -1.51 6.07
N VAL A 50 -7.97 -1.64 5.30
CA VAL A 50 -9.29 -1.09 5.62
C VAL A 50 -10.07 -2.10 6.44
N LEU A 51 -10.44 -1.69 7.65
CA LEU A 51 -11.31 -2.42 8.55
C LEU A 51 -12.76 -2.01 8.28
N ARG A 52 -13.53 -2.96 7.76
CA ARG A 52 -14.95 -2.79 7.43
C ARG A 52 -15.82 -3.08 8.65
N ASP A 53 -17.04 -2.54 8.62
CA ASP A 53 -18.02 -2.65 9.70
C ASP A 53 -17.42 -2.26 11.07
N PHE A 54 -16.51 -1.27 11.08
CA PHE A 54 -15.77 -0.87 12.26
C PHE A 54 -16.71 -0.15 13.23
N ARG A 55 -16.93 -0.77 14.38
CA ARG A 55 -17.82 -0.27 15.42
C ARG A 55 -17.03 -0.09 16.71
N ILE A 56 -17.14 1.11 17.29
CA ILE A 56 -16.65 1.39 18.64
C ILE A 56 -17.84 1.29 19.58
N ARG A 57 -17.78 0.36 20.53
CA ARG A 57 -18.79 0.18 21.56
C ARG A 57 -18.26 0.65 22.91
N VAL A 58 -19.06 1.44 23.62
CA VAL A 58 -18.80 1.86 25.00
C VAL A 58 -19.98 1.36 25.84
N GLY A 59 -19.78 0.26 26.57
CA GLY A 59 -20.88 -0.50 27.16
C GLY A 59 -21.82 -1.04 26.08
N ASP A 60 -23.12 -0.76 26.20
CA ASP A 60 -24.14 -1.23 25.24
C ASP A 60 -24.32 -0.30 24.02
N ARG A 61 -23.66 0.85 24.00
CA ARG A 61 -23.85 1.88 22.96
C ARG A 61 -22.77 1.81 21.88
N VAL A 62 -23.16 2.03 20.63
CA VAL A 62 -22.23 2.23 19.49
C VAL A 62 -22.00 3.73 19.33
N VAL A 63 -20.76 4.19 19.52
CA VAL A 63 -20.40 5.62 19.44
C VAL A 63 -19.77 6.00 18.10
N TYR A 64 -19.33 5.00 17.34
CA TYR A 64 -18.81 5.16 15.99
C TYR A 64 -19.20 3.95 15.14
N GLN A 65 -19.58 4.21 13.89
CA GLN A 65 -19.79 3.18 12.88
C GLN A 65 -19.27 3.68 11.53
N GLY A 66 -18.39 2.91 10.91
CA GLY A 66 -17.81 3.27 9.61
C GLY A 66 -16.66 2.36 9.23
N GLU A 67 -15.75 2.88 8.43
CA GLU A 67 -14.49 2.23 8.08
C GLU A 67 -13.34 2.86 8.86
N ALA A 68 -12.38 2.05 9.28
CA ALA A 68 -11.14 2.52 9.86
C ALA A 68 -9.96 1.99 9.06
N VAL A 69 -8.91 2.79 8.88
CA VAL A 69 -7.70 2.37 8.16
C VAL A 69 -6.56 2.18 9.15
N VAL A 70 -5.90 1.03 9.11
CA VAL A 70 -4.75 0.73 9.97
C VAL A 70 -3.58 1.63 9.61
N THR A 71 -3.14 2.45 10.55
CA THR A 71 -2.06 3.44 10.36
C THR A 71 -0.83 3.16 11.20
N GLY A 72 -0.93 2.26 12.18
CA GLY A 72 0.21 1.86 13.01
C GLY A 72 0.03 0.46 13.55
N LEU A 73 1.13 -0.31 13.58
CA LEU A 73 1.17 -1.66 14.14
C LEU A 73 2.42 -1.82 14.99
N VAL A 74 2.25 -2.05 16.29
CA VAL A 74 3.33 -2.27 17.23
C VAL A 74 3.15 -3.65 17.88
N ASN A 75 4.13 -4.53 17.67
CA ASN A 75 4.13 -5.85 18.28
C ASN A 75 4.87 -5.80 19.62
N THR A 76 4.19 -6.12 20.72
CA THR A 76 4.78 -6.15 22.07
C THR A 76 5.14 -7.57 22.53
N GLY A 77 5.14 -8.54 21.61
CA GLY A 77 5.44 -9.95 21.85
C GLY A 77 4.20 -10.82 21.95
N ILE A 78 3.36 -10.56 22.96
CA ILE A 78 2.16 -11.36 23.28
C ILE A 78 0.90 -10.77 22.63
N LEU A 79 0.88 -9.46 22.42
CA LEU A 79 -0.24 -8.74 21.80
C LEU A 79 0.27 -7.79 20.71
N LEU A 80 -0.63 -7.47 19.78
CA LEU A 80 -0.42 -6.50 18.72
C LEU A 80 -1.23 -5.25 19.07
N VAL A 81 -0.57 -4.11 19.25
CA VAL A 81 -1.23 -2.81 19.37
C VAL A 81 -1.44 -2.26 17.97
N CYS A 82 -2.70 -2.03 17.61
CA CYS A 82 -3.11 -1.46 16.33
C CYS A 82 -3.58 -0.02 16.56
N GLU A 83 -3.08 0.91 15.77
CA GLU A 83 -3.64 2.25 15.61
C GLU A 83 -4.37 2.35 14.27
N ALA A 84 -5.56 2.92 14.29
CA ALA A 84 -6.36 3.12 13.09
C ALA A 84 -6.95 4.53 13.03
N THR A 85 -6.95 5.12 11.84
CA THR A 85 -7.65 6.37 11.52
C THR A 85 -9.12 6.09 11.25
N LEU A 86 -10.01 6.89 11.82
CA LEU A 86 -11.47 6.77 11.67
C LEU A 86 -11.93 7.57 10.45
N GLY A 87 -12.65 6.94 9.51
CA GLY A 87 -13.04 7.58 8.25
C GLY A 87 -14.24 8.54 8.33
N ASN A 88 -15.11 8.38 9.34
CA ASN A 88 -16.39 9.08 9.43
C ASN A 88 -16.48 9.93 10.71
N ALA A 89 -17.44 10.85 10.72
CA ALA A 89 -17.82 11.57 11.93
C ALA A 89 -18.39 10.59 12.97
N TRP A 90 -18.10 10.87 14.24
CA TRP A 90 -18.69 10.18 15.38
C TRP A 90 -20.22 10.27 15.31
N LEU A 91 -20.91 9.27 15.84
CA LEU A 91 -22.37 9.29 15.97
C LEU A 91 -22.84 10.28 17.05
N ASP A 92 -22.01 11.27 17.40
CA ASP A 92 -22.23 12.28 18.42
C ASP A 92 -23.39 13.19 18.04
N VAL A 93 -24.59 12.69 18.29
CA VAL A 93 -25.70 13.49 18.72
C VAL A 93 -26.38 12.70 19.84
N ASP A 94 -25.88 12.90 21.07
CA ASP A 94 -26.54 12.44 22.28
C ASP A 94 -27.78 13.31 22.55
N PHE A 95 -28.71 13.38 21.59
CA PHE A 95 -29.97 14.13 21.72
C PHE A 95 -30.92 13.46 22.73
N LEU A 96 -30.58 12.26 23.21
CA LEU A 96 -31.46 11.38 23.99
C LEU A 96 -30.94 11.02 25.38
N SER A 97 -29.69 11.33 25.73
CA SER A 97 -29.19 11.11 27.11
C SER A 97 -29.76 12.09 28.13
N ASP A 98 -30.37 13.19 27.67
CA ASP A 98 -30.78 14.28 28.56
C ASP A 98 -32.27 14.26 28.94
N ARG A 99 -32.90 13.07 28.94
CA ARG A 99 -34.22 12.91 29.57
C ARG A 99 -34.19 13.01 31.10
N GLU A 100 -33.02 13.03 31.71
CA GLU A 100 -32.83 13.21 33.15
C GLU A 100 -31.81 14.33 33.46
N GLY A 101 -32.03 15.51 32.86
CA GLY A 101 -31.57 16.85 33.26
C GLY A 101 -30.16 17.05 33.87
N ARG A 102 -29.39 17.98 33.28
CA ARG A 102 -29.00 19.29 33.89
C ARG A 102 -27.81 19.96 33.16
N ASP A 103 -27.94 20.29 31.88
CA ASP A 103 -27.16 21.41 31.33
C ASP A 103 -27.96 22.12 30.20
N PRO A 104 -28.10 23.46 30.21
CA PRO A 104 -28.70 24.18 29.10
C PRO A 104 -28.01 23.84 27.76
N LEU A 105 -28.78 23.74 26.67
CA LEU A 105 -28.23 23.46 25.33
C LEU A 105 -27.10 24.43 24.93
N ALA A 106 -27.12 25.67 25.42
CA ALA A 106 -26.05 26.64 25.21
C ALA A 106 -24.71 26.17 25.82
N ASN A 107 -24.72 25.64 27.04
CA ASN A 107 -23.52 25.11 27.69
C ASN A 107 -23.01 23.84 26.99
N GLN A 108 -23.92 22.99 26.53
CA GLN A 108 -23.57 21.81 25.73
C GLN A 108 -22.92 22.21 24.40
N PHE A 109 -23.45 23.24 23.74
CA PHE A 109 -22.86 23.79 22.53
C PHE A 109 -21.49 24.43 22.79
N ASP A 110 -21.33 25.19 23.87
CA ASP A 110 -20.05 25.81 24.24
C ASP A 110 -19.00 24.74 24.53
N ALA A 111 -19.34 23.70 25.29
CA ALA A 111 -18.47 22.55 25.54
C ALA A 111 -18.10 21.85 24.23
N PHE A 112 -19.09 21.57 23.37
CA PHE A 112 -18.87 21.01 22.04
C PHE A 112 -17.92 21.87 21.20
N VAL A 113 -18.11 23.19 21.14
CA VAL A 113 -17.26 24.10 20.36
C VAL A 113 -15.84 24.16 20.92
N GLN A 114 -15.67 24.15 22.24
CA GLN A 114 -14.35 24.14 22.87
C GLN A 114 -13.60 22.84 22.56
N ASP A 115 -14.27 21.69 22.71
CA ASP A 115 -13.70 20.38 22.39
C ASP A 115 -13.42 20.25 20.89
N TRP A 116 -14.31 20.77 20.05
CA TRP A 116 -14.11 20.85 18.61
C TRP A 116 -12.86 21.68 18.27
N LYS A 117 -12.72 22.89 18.83
CA LYS A 117 -11.54 23.75 18.60
C LYS A 117 -10.24 23.06 19.00
N ARG A 118 -10.20 22.39 20.16
CA ARG A 118 -9.04 21.63 20.62
C ARG A 118 -8.72 20.45 19.69
N ALA A 119 -9.73 19.68 19.29
CA ALA A 119 -9.56 18.52 18.42
C ALA A 119 -9.16 18.89 16.97
N HIS A 120 -9.43 20.13 16.54
CA HIS A 120 -9.18 20.64 15.18
C HIS A 120 -8.03 21.64 15.11
N GLU A 121 -7.20 21.71 16.15
CA GLU A 121 -6.02 22.56 16.11
C GLU A 121 -4.98 21.96 15.16
N VAL A 122 -4.75 22.65 14.06
CA VAL A 122 -3.79 22.35 12.99
C VAL A 122 -2.73 23.44 12.98
N ASP A 123 -1.48 23.06 12.75
CA ASP A 123 -0.32 23.95 12.68
C ASP A 123 -0.51 25.05 11.63
N LEU A 124 -0.05 26.27 11.94
CA LEU A 124 -0.25 27.42 11.07
C LEU A 124 0.53 27.30 9.76
N SER A 125 1.78 26.84 9.81
CA SER A 125 2.61 26.68 8.61
C SER A 125 2.02 25.63 7.68
N PHE A 126 1.58 24.50 8.23
CA PHE A 126 0.87 23.46 7.48
C PHE A 126 -0.44 23.97 6.87
N LYS A 127 -1.26 24.75 7.62
CA LYS A 127 -2.50 25.35 7.07
C LYS A 127 -2.23 26.22 5.85
N LEU A 128 -1.20 27.06 5.92
CA LEU A 128 -0.82 27.97 4.84
C LEU A 128 -0.35 27.18 3.62
N THR A 129 0.55 26.22 3.80
CA THR A 129 1.01 25.34 2.71
C THR A 129 -0.14 24.61 2.02
N VAL A 130 -1.09 24.07 2.78
CA VAL A 130 -2.29 23.42 2.22
C VAL A 130 -3.20 24.42 1.52
N ALA A 131 -3.34 25.65 2.04
CA ALA A 131 -4.14 26.69 1.40
C ALA A 131 -3.52 27.15 0.08
N ASP A 132 -2.20 27.30 0.02
CA ASP A 132 -1.47 27.66 -1.21
C ASP A 132 -1.61 26.55 -2.27
N MET A 133 -1.46 25.29 -1.87
CA MET A 133 -1.71 24.14 -2.73
C MET A 133 -3.17 24.11 -3.24
N GLN A 134 -4.14 24.36 -2.37
CA GLN A 134 -5.55 24.42 -2.77
C GLN A 134 -5.78 25.54 -3.79
N ASN A 135 -5.21 26.72 -3.56
CA ASN A 135 -5.31 27.87 -4.47
C ASN A 135 -4.71 27.57 -5.85
N LEU A 136 -3.54 26.94 -5.88
CA LEU A 136 -2.89 26.48 -7.12
C LEU A 136 -3.81 25.52 -7.89
N LEU A 137 -4.28 24.46 -7.23
CA LEU A 137 -5.13 23.44 -7.86
C LEU A 137 -6.47 24.02 -8.37
N VAL A 138 -7.10 24.92 -7.61
CA VAL A 138 -8.33 25.61 -8.06
C VAL A 138 -8.06 26.49 -9.28
N GLY A 139 -6.93 27.21 -9.29
CA GLY A 139 -6.52 28.04 -10.42
C GLY A 139 -6.30 27.20 -11.68
N MET A 140 -5.53 26.12 -11.56
CA MET A 140 -5.27 25.17 -12.65
C MET A 140 -6.56 24.55 -13.19
N GLN A 141 -7.44 24.09 -12.30
CA GLN A 141 -8.72 23.49 -12.70
C GLN A 141 -9.55 24.47 -13.52
N ARG A 142 -9.76 25.70 -13.03
CA ARG A 142 -10.54 26.73 -13.72
C ARG A 142 -9.95 27.12 -15.07
N TRP A 143 -8.62 27.21 -15.16
CA TRP A 143 -7.97 27.55 -16.42
C TRP A 143 -8.13 26.42 -17.45
N MET A 144 -7.93 25.17 -17.03
CA MET A 144 -8.11 24.00 -17.91
C MET A 144 -9.58 23.77 -18.30
N GLU A 145 -10.55 24.13 -17.45
CA GLU A 145 -11.97 24.09 -17.80
C GLU A 145 -12.30 24.99 -19.02
N GLN A 146 -11.62 26.14 -19.17
CA GLN A 146 -11.79 26.99 -20.35
C GLN A 146 -11.26 26.31 -21.62
N ILE A 147 -10.16 25.55 -21.50
CA ILE A 147 -9.59 24.78 -22.59
C ILE A 147 -10.50 23.61 -22.97
N ASP A 148 -11.01 22.88 -21.98
CA ASP A 148 -11.98 21.79 -22.18
C ASP A 148 -13.23 22.30 -22.93
N LEU A 149 -13.73 23.49 -22.61
CA LEU A 149 -14.81 24.15 -23.35
C LEU A 149 -14.40 24.48 -24.79
N GLY A 150 -13.19 24.99 -25.00
CA GLY A 150 -12.62 25.25 -26.33
C GLY A 150 -12.55 23.99 -27.20
N ILE A 151 -12.02 22.89 -26.66
CA ILE A 151 -11.95 21.58 -27.34
C ILE A 151 -13.36 21.11 -27.72
N ARG A 152 -14.34 21.19 -26.79
CA ARG A 152 -15.73 20.81 -27.04
C ARG A 152 -16.42 21.65 -28.11
N SER A 153 -16.07 22.94 -28.19
CA SER A 153 -16.60 23.88 -29.18
C SER A 153 -15.99 23.72 -30.57
N THR A 154 -14.85 23.03 -30.68
CA THR A 154 -14.15 22.82 -31.95
C THR A 154 -14.92 21.80 -32.80
N ALA A 155 -15.17 22.16 -34.06
CA ALA A 155 -15.84 21.33 -35.06
C ALA A 155 -14.93 20.26 -35.69
N SER A 156 -13.74 20.05 -35.13
CA SER A 156 -12.78 19.06 -35.64
C SER A 156 -13.32 17.64 -35.46
N VAL A 157 -13.01 16.78 -36.44
CA VAL A 157 -13.40 15.37 -36.43
C VAL A 157 -12.57 14.58 -35.41
N ASP A 158 -11.42 15.11 -34.97
CA ASP A 158 -10.48 14.41 -34.10
C ASP A 158 -10.13 15.20 -32.82
N ARG A 159 -11.11 15.27 -31.91
CA ARG A 159 -10.94 15.87 -30.58
C ARG A 159 -9.91 15.16 -29.70
N PRO A 160 -9.81 13.81 -29.70
CA PRO A 160 -8.78 13.12 -28.91
C PRO A 160 -7.35 13.52 -29.28
N THR A 161 -7.05 13.68 -30.57
CA THR A 161 -5.71 14.13 -31.00
C THR A 161 -5.42 15.56 -30.54
N LEU A 162 -6.38 16.49 -30.71
CA LEU A 162 -6.24 17.86 -30.22
C LEU A 162 -6.02 17.93 -28.70
N GLU A 163 -6.79 17.16 -27.92
CA GLU A 163 -6.60 17.07 -26.48
C GLU A 163 -5.20 16.55 -26.12
N ARG A 164 -4.71 15.55 -26.86
CA ARG A 164 -3.38 15.00 -26.63
C ARG A 164 -2.27 16.01 -26.93
N GLU A 165 -2.37 16.75 -28.04
CA GLU A 165 -1.41 17.81 -28.37
C GLU A 165 -1.36 18.90 -27.29
N ILE A 166 -2.51 19.24 -26.70
CA ILE A 166 -2.60 20.19 -25.59
C ILE A 166 -1.95 19.62 -24.32
N ILE A 167 -2.25 18.36 -23.98
CA ILE A 167 -1.60 17.67 -22.87
C ILE A 167 -0.08 17.70 -23.04
N ASP A 168 0.41 17.38 -24.24
CA ASP A 168 1.84 17.29 -24.48
C ASP A 168 2.56 18.64 -24.31
N GLN A 169 1.87 19.74 -24.59
CA GLN A 169 2.35 21.11 -24.34
C GLN A 169 2.35 21.51 -22.86
N LEU A 170 1.41 21.01 -22.07
CA LEU A 170 1.19 21.45 -20.69
C LEU A 170 1.82 20.55 -19.63
N GLN A 171 2.03 19.26 -19.93
CA GLN A 171 2.45 18.25 -18.95
C GLN A 171 3.70 18.66 -18.14
N GLY A 172 4.70 19.26 -18.78
CA GLY A 172 5.97 19.63 -18.14
C GLY A 172 5.79 20.72 -17.09
N SER A 173 5.13 21.82 -17.44
CA SER A 173 4.87 22.93 -16.51
C SER A 173 3.94 22.52 -15.37
N VAL A 174 2.93 21.69 -15.66
CA VAL A 174 2.04 21.18 -14.60
C VAL A 174 2.79 20.27 -13.63
N LEU A 175 3.68 19.41 -14.14
CA LEU A 175 4.49 18.55 -13.30
C LEU A 175 5.41 19.34 -12.38
N GLU A 176 6.06 20.40 -12.89
CA GLU A 176 6.94 21.28 -12.12
C GLU A 176 6.20 21.97 -10.96
N GLU A 177 5.05 22.58 -11.24
CA GLU A 177 4.22 23.23 -10.22
C GLU A 177 3.71 22.23 -9.16
N MET A 178 3.25 21.06 -9.61
CA MET A 178 2.80 20.00 -8.71
C MET A 178 3.94 19.47 -7.82
N GLN A 179 5.15 19.32 -8.37
CA GLN A 179 6.31 18.89 -7.62
C GLN A 179 6.72 19.93 -6.57
N GLY A 180 6.73 21.22 -6.92
CA GLY A 180 7.01 22.30 -5.97
C GLY A 180 6.01 22.32 -4.80
N ALA A 181 4.72 22.14 -5.10
CA ALA A 181 3.67 22.04 -4.08
C ALA A 181 3.84 20.81 -3.17
N MET A 182 4.18 19.64 -3.74
CA MET A 182 4.42 18.43 -2.95
C MET A 182 5.66 18.57 -2.06
N VAL A 183 6.77 19.14 -2.55
CA VAL A 183 7.97 19.37 -1.73
C VAL A 183 7.65 20.28 -0.54
N SER A 184 6.98 21.41 -0.79
CA SER A 184 6.56 22.32 0.28
C SER A 184 5.66 21.63 1.31
N PHE A 185 4.79 20.73 0.85
CA PHE A 185 3.92 19.93 1.70
C PHE A 185 4.71 18.96 2.59
N GLU A 186 5.64 18.20 2.03
CA GLU A 186 6.52 17.28 2.78
C GLU A 186 7.30 18.02 3.86
N GLU A 187 7.88 19.19 3.54
CA GLU A 187 8.57 20.05 4.51
C GLU A 187 7.66 20.56 5.63
N SER A 188 6.41 20.89 5.31
CA SER A 188 5.44 21.35 6.30
C SER A 188 5.04 20.24 7.27
N VAL A 189 4.94 19.00 6.79
CA VAL A 189 4.61 17.83 7.62
C VAL A 189 5.75 17.47 8.56
N GLY A 190 7.00 17.61 8.12
CA GLY A 190 8.18 17.39 8.98
C GLY A 190 8.24 18.29 10.23
N LYS A 191 7.44 19.36 10.29
CA LYS A 191 7.35 20.28 11.44
C LYS A 191 6.20 19.93 12.40
N ILE A 192 5.34 18.98 12.05
CA ILE A 192 4.19 18.59 12.87
C ILE A 192 4.68 17.75 14.07
N PRO A 193 4.32 18.12 15.32
CA PRO A 193 4.64 17.30 16.48
C PRO A 193 3.97 15.93 16.44
N GLU A 194 4.68 14.92 16.93
CA GLU A 194 4.15 13.55 17.05
C GLU A 194 2.81 13.50 17.79
N GLY A 195 1.91 12.65 17.33
CA GLY A 195 0.57 12.45 17.90
C GLY A 195 -0.48 13.49 17.47
N ARG A 196 -0.12 14.42 16.56
CA ARG A 196 -1.05 15.40 15.96
C ARG A 196 -1.42 15.09 14.50
N GLU A 197 -0.89 14.02 13.94
CA GLU A 197 -1.00 13.64 12.53
C GLU A 197 -2.46 13.52 12.11
N ALA A 198 -3.27 12.80 12.89
CA ALA A 198 -4.67 12.51 12.52
C ALA A 198 -5.51 13.77 12.24
N THR A 199 -5.34 14.83 13.03
CA THR A 199 -6.04 16.11 12.80
C THR A 199 -5.53 16.81 11.53
N HIS A 200 -4.24 16.76 11.25
CA HIS A 200 -3.63 17.35 10.05
C HIS A 200 -4.01 16.57 8.78
N LYS A 201 -3.99 15.23 8.86
CA LYS A 201 -4.53 14.32 7.83
C LYS A 201 -5.97 14.68 7.50
N PHE A 202 -6.83 14.83 8.50
CA PHE A 202 -8.23 15.23 8.29
C PHE A 202 -8.34 16.60 7.60
N TYR A 203 -7.57 17.59 8.04
CA TYR A 203 -7.59 18.93 7.47
C TYR A 203 -7.19 18.96 5.99
N VAL A 204 -6.03 18.39 5.63
CA VAL A 204 -5.55 18.43 4.24
C VAL A 204 -6.51 17.70 3.30
N ARG A 205 -7.03 16.54 3.72
CA ARG A 205 -8.01 15.79 2.93
C ARG A 205 -9.25 16.61 2.66
N ARG A 206 -9.81 17.25 3.69
CA ARG A 206 -10.99 18.11 3.54
C ARG A 206 -10.78 19.24 2.53
N GLN A 207 -9.57 19.80 2.45
CA GLN A 207 -9.27 20.92 1.54
C GLN A 207 -8.94 20.46 0.12
N ILE A 208 -8.18 19.36 -0.01
CA ILE A 208 -7.54 18.98 -1.27
C ILE A 208 -8.29 17.85 -1.99
N HIS A 209 -8.96 16.94 -1.27
CA HIS A 209 -9.72 15.83 -1.89
C HIS A 209 -10.75 16.26 -2.93
N PRO A 210 -11.52 17.35 -2.74
CA PRO A 210 -12.44 17.83 -3.77
C PRO A 210 -11.78 18.14 -5.12
N LEU A 211 -10.47 18.36 -5.13
CA LEU A 211 -9.67 18.71 -6.30
C LEU A 211 -8.92 17.49 -6.85
N VAL A 212 -8.31 16.68 -5.98
CA VAL A 212 -7.40 15.60 -6.44
C VAL A 212 -8.08 14.26 -6.66
N LEU A 213 -9.26 14.00 -6.06
CA LEU A 213 -9.97 12.73 -6.25
C LEU A 213 -10.67 12.61 -7.61
N CYS A 214 -10.57 13.63 -8.48
CA CYS A 214 -10.92 13.49 -9.89
C CYS A 214 -9.91 12.63 -10.68
N SER A 215 -8.68 12.45 -10.17
CA SER A 215 -7.70 11.51 -10.72
C SER A 215 -8.10 10.07 -10.36
N PRO A 216 -8.27 9.18 -11.36
CA PRO A 216 -8.59 7.77 -11.11
C PRO A 216 -7.56 7.05 -10.21
N PHE A 217 -6.26 7.31 -10.42
CA PHE A 217 -5.19 6.72 -9.62
C PHE A 217 -5.28 7.15 -8.15
N THR A 218 -5.43 8.45 -7.88
CA THR A 218 -5.57 8.99 -6.52
C THR A 218 -6.84 8.49 -5.85
N TYR A 219 -7.95 8.48 -6.58
CA TYR A 219 -9.23 7.96 -6.10
C TYR A 219 -9.09 6.50 -5.63
N ARG A 220 -8.56 5.63 -6.48
CA ARG A 220 -8.40 4.21 -6.16
C ARG A 220 -7.45 4.01 -4.98
N THR A 221 -6.36 4.74 -4.96
CA THR A 221 -5.34 4.65 -3.90
C THR A 221 -5.89 5.07 -2.54
N PHE A 222 -6.71 6.12 -2.49
CA PHE A 222 -7.36 6.54 -1.26
C PHE A 222 -8.44 5.55 -0.81
N HIS A 223 -9.36 5.18 -1.69
CA HIS A 223 -10.54 4.37 -1.35
C HIS A 223 -10.26 2.88 -1.14
N LYS A 224 -9.18 2.32 -1.71
CA LYS A 224 -8.74 0.94 -1.50
C LYS A 224 -9.90 -0.07 -1.65
N PRO A 225 -10.50 -0.20 -2.84
CA PRO A 225 -11.74 -0.96 -3.03
C PRO A 225 -11.65 -2.43 -2.59
N LEU A 226 -10.45 -3.03 -2.66
CA LEU A 226 -10.21 -4.41 -2.19
C LEU A 226 -9.89 -4.51 -0.69
N GLY A 227 -9.88 -3.39 0.03
CA GLY A 227 -9.63 -3.32 1.47
C GLY A 227 -8.15 -3.25 1.86
N TYR A 228 -7.23 -3.10 0.91
CA TYR A 228 -5.80 -2.94 1.16
C TYR A 228 -5.17 -1.99 0.13
N ALA A 229 -4.08 -1.32 0.50
CA ALA A 229 -3.28 -0.52 -0.43
C ALA A 229 -2.40 -1.41 -1.31
N GLY A 230 -2.03 -0.95 -2.50
CA GLY A 230 -1.20 -1.79 -3.39
C GLY A 230 -1.99 -2.79 -4.25
N ASP A 231 -3.32 -2.64 -4.39
CA ASP A 231 -4.11 -3.63 -5.13
C ASP A 231 -3.74 -3.73 -6.62
N TYR A 232 -4.09 -4.86 -7.23
CA TYR A 232 -3.62 -5.23 -8.57
C TYR A 232 -3.97 -4.21 -9.66
N GLU A 233 -5.11 -3.54 -9.55
CA GLU A 233 -5.57 -2.60 -10.55
C GLU A 233 -4.98 -1.22 -10.33
N MET A 234 -4.69 -0.85 -9.08
CA MET A 234 -3.87 0.32 -8.79
C MET A 234 -2.45 0.13 -9.35
N VAL A 235 -1.87 -1.07 -9.25
CA VAL A 235 -0.59 -1.39 -9.91
C VAL A 235 -0.72 -1.34 -11.45
N ASN A 236 -1.81 -1.81 -12.05
CA ASN A 236 -2.06 -1.65 -13.49
C ASN A 236 -2.08 -0.17 -13.91
N MET A 237 -2.70 0.70 -13.11
CA MET A 237 -2.72 2.15 -13.34
C MET A 237 -1.32 2.75 -13.34
N MET A 238 -0.37 2.20 -12.57
CA MET A 238 1.02 2.65 -12.59
C MET A 238 1.72 2.39 -13.92
N VAL A 239 1.31 1.36 -14.67
CA VAL A 239 2.05 0.87 -15.85
C VAL A 239 1.40 1.26 -17.17
N ARG A 240 0.08 1.49 -17.18
CA ARG A 240 -0.67 1.86 -18.39
C ARG A 240 -0.59 3.36 -18.70
N ASP A 241 -1.35 3.81 -19.70
CA ASP A 241 -1.41 5.22 -20.05
C ASP A 241 -1.79 6.08 -18.84
N SER A 242 -1.00 7.13 -18.61
CA SER A 242 -1.08 7.97 -17.43
C SER A 242 -2.16 9.07 -17.52
N TYR A 243 -2.74 9.29 -18.70
CA TYR A 243 -3.69 10.37 -18.96
C TYR A 243 -5.14 9.90 -18.83
N GLU A 244 -5.49 9.42 -17.64
CA GLU A 244 -6.85 9.00 -17.29
C GLU A 244 -7.60 10.09 -16.53
N GLY A 245 -8.87 10.31 -16.87
CA GLY A 245 -9.70 11.31 -16.21
C GLY A 245 -10.81 11.87 -17.11
N GLY A 246 -11.82 12.50 -16.50
CA GLY A 246 -12.97 13.08 -17.21
C GLY A 246 -12.77 14.49 -17.76
N SER A 247 -11.61 15.11 -17.50
CA SER A 247 -11.23 16.46 -17.93
C SER A 247 -9.72 16.55 -18.14
N LEU A 248 -9.25 17.60 -18.82
CA LEU A 248 -7.82 17.88 -18.97
C LEU A 248 -7.12 18.00 -17.61
N PHE A 249 -7.76 18.68 -16.66
CA PHE A 249 -7.28 18.79 -15.28
C PHE A 249 -7.13 17.42 -14.62
N ALA A 250 -8.16 16.57 -14.68
CA ALA A 250 -8.11 15.25 -14.07
C ALA A 250 -6.97 14.38 -14.67
N LYS A 251 -6.77 14.43 -15.99
CA LYS A 251 -5.71 13.70 -16.69
C LYS A 251 -4.32 14.16 -16.29
N LEU A 252 -4.10 15.48 -16.24
CA LEU A 252 -2.79 16.03 -15.88
C LEU A 252 -2.48 15.81 -14.39
N ILE A 253 -3.48 15.93 -13.50
CA ILE A 253 -3.33 15.56 -12.09
C ILE A 253 -3.02 14.07 -11.93
N ASN A 254 -3.72 13.20 -12.67
CA ASN A 254 -3.45 11.76 -12.66
C ASN A 254 -2.02 11.46 -13.13
N HIS A 255 -1.58 12.10 -14.22
CA HIS A 255 -0.21 11.99 -14.71
C HIS A 255 0.80 12.45 -13.66
N SER A 256 0.63 13.61 -13.04
CA SER A 256 1.55 14.12 -12.02
C SER A 256 1.74 13.15 -10.85
N PHE A 257 0.66 12.53 -10.36
CA PHE A 257 0.79 11.53 -9.30
C PHE A 257 1.50 10.25 -9.76
N LEU A 258 1.29 9.85 -11.00
CA LEU A 258 1.96 8.73 -11.65
C LEU A 258 3.45 9.01 -11.96
N GLN A 259 3.92 10.24 -11.83
CA GLN A 259 5.34 10.61 -11.93
C GLN A 259 6.02 10.78 -10.57
N THR A 260 5.33 10.53 -9.46
CA THR A 260 5.96 10.60 -8.13
C THR A 260 7.07 9.54 -7.99
N PRO A 261 8.16 9.84 -7.26
CA PRO A 261 9.28 8.91 -7.05
C PRO A 261 8.88 7.47 -6.67
N PRO A 262 7.96 7.19 -5.72
CA PRO A 262 7.56 5.82 -5.40
C PRO A 262 6.89 5.07 -6.56
N VAL A 263 6.16 5.76 -7.44
CA VAL A 263 5.53 5.13 -8.62
C VAL A 263 6.58 4.82 -9.68
N VAL A 264 7.51 5.76 -9.93
CA VAL A 264 8.66 5.53 -10.83
C VAL A 264 9.51 4.36 -10.33
N ALA A 265 9.81 4.31 -9.03
CA ALA A 265 10.52 3.22 -8.40
C ALA A 265 9.82 1.87 -8.56
N HIS A 266 8.49 1.84 -8.53
CA HIS A 266 7.72 0.63 -8.81
C HIS A 266 7.89 0.17 -10.28
N ARG A 267 7.86 1.09 -11.26
CA ARG A 267 8.14 0.73 -12.66
C ARG A 267 9.56 0.20 -12.84
N ASN A 268 10.55 0.83 -12.19
CA ASN A 268 11.94 0.37 -12.17
C ASN A 268 12.06 -1.04 -11.60
N ARG A 269 11.34 -1.33 -10.49
CA ARG A 269 11.27 -2.66 -9.89
C ARG A 269 10.74 -3.71 -10.85
N ILE A 270 9.71 -3.42 -11.64
CA ILE A 270 9.19 -4.37 -12.65
C ILE A 270 10.30 -4.71 -13.66
N SER A 271 10.97 -3.70 -14.22
CA SER A 271 12.08 -3.89 -15.16
C SER A 271 13.23 -4.71 -14.55
N TYR A 272 13.58 -4.41 -13.30
CA TYR A 272 14.61 -5.14 -12.55
C TYR A 272 14.25 -6.61 -12.34
N LEU A 273 13.02 -6.91 -11.91
CA LEU A 273 12.55 -8.29 -11.72
C LEU A 273 12.51 -9.06 -13.05
N THR A 274 12.06 -8.44 -14.14
CA THR A 274 12.09 -9.04 -15.48
C THR A 274 13.52 -9.45 -15.87
N LYS A 275 14.51 -8.57 -15.63
CA LYS A 275 15.93 -8.87 -15.87
C LYS A 275 16.44 -10.04 -15.01
N LYS A 276 16.05 -10.10 -13.73
CA LYS A 276 16.45 -11.19 -12.83
C LYS A 276 15.82 -12.53 -13.23
N LEU A 277 14.54 -12.53 -13.62
CA LEU A 277 13.87 -13.73 -14.15
C LEU A 277 14.61 -14.28 -15.37
N LYS A 278 14.98 -13.40 -16.32
CA LYS A 278 15.78 -13.78 -17.48
C LYS A 278 17.14 -14.35 -17.07
N ALA A 279 17.88 -13.68 -16.21
CA ALA A 279 19.22 -14.12 -15.79
C ALA A 279 19.20 -15.50 -15.11
N GLU A 280 18.22 -15.77 -14.23
CA GLU A 280 18.09 -17.10 -13.61
C GLU A 280 17.67 -18.17 -14.63
N ALA A 281 16.80 -17.81 -15.58
CA ALA A 281 16.42 -18.70 -16.68
C ALA A 281 17.62 -19.08 -17.55
N GLU A 282 18.43 -18.10 -17.96
CA GLU A 282 19.68 -18.30 -18.70
C GLU A 282 20.66 -19.18 -17.94
N ARG A 283 20.90 -18.88 -16.66
CA ARG A 283 21.82 -19.62 -15.80
C ARG A 283 21.50 -21.11 -15.73
N ASN A 284 20.22 -21.46 -15.60
CA ASN A 284 19.80 -22.86 -15.53
C ASN A 284 19.70 -23.52 -16.90
N ALA A 285 19.30 -22.77 -17.94
CA ALA A 285 19.29 -23.27 -19.31
C ALA A 285 20.69 -23.70 -19.78
N MET A 286 21.73 -22.94 -19.41
CA MET A 286 23.13 -23.32 -19.66
C MET A 286 23.54 -24.67 -19.01
N LYS A 287 22.85 -25.06 -17.93
CA LYS A 287 23.00 -26.35 -17.25
C LYS A 287 22.05 -27.43 -17.78
N GLY A 288 21.28 -27.15 -18.83
CA GLY A 288 20.26 -28.05 -19.38
C GLY A 288 19.06 -28.29 -18.44
N ARG A 289 18.80 -27.37 -17.50
CA ARG A 289 17.73 -27.49 -16.50
C ARG A 289 16.66 -26.43 -16.70
N ARG A 290 15.43 -26.76 -16.26
CA ARG A 290 14.35 -25.78 -16.12
C ARG A 290 14.57 -24.93 -14.85
N THR A 291 14.05 -23.72 -14.85
CA THR A 291 14.08 -22.81 -13.68
C THR A 291 12.76 -22.85 -12.95
N ARG A 292 12.77 -23.13 -11.66
CA ARG A 292 11.57 -23.10 -10.82
C ARG A 292 11.47 -21.79 -10.06
N ILE A 293 10.38 -21.06 -10.28
CA ILE A 293 10.18 -19.71 -9.77
C ILE A 293 8.98 -19.68 -8.83
N LEU A 294 9.13 -19.04 -7.67
CA LEU A 294 8.05 -18.75 -6.73
C LEU A 294 7.94 -17.25 -6.47
N ASN A 295 6.74 -16.68 -6.64
CA ASN A 295 6.42 -15.30 -6.25
C ASN A 295 5.38 -15.30 -5.13
N LEU A 296 5.65 -14.62 -4.01
CA LEU A 296 4.66 -14.33 -2.97
C LEU A 296 4.14 -12.89 -3.07
N GLY A 297 2.81 -12.75 -3.17
CA GLY A 297 2.14 -11.46 -3.37
C GLY A 297 2.27 -11.01 -4.82
N CYS A 298 1.82 -11.85 -5.76
CA CYS A 298 2.12 -11.66 -7.18
C CYS A 298 1.43 -10.45 -7.81
N GLY A 299 0.34 -9.94 -7.23
CA GLY A 299 -0.40 -8.83 -7.83
C GLY A 299 -0.76 -9.12 -9.30
N PRO A 300 -0.63 -8.14 -10.21
CA PRO A 300 -0.87 -8.32 -11.64
C PRO A 300 0.29 -8.98 -12.40
N ALA A 301 1.41 -9.31 -11.73
CA ALA A 301 2.59 -9.99 -12.27
C ALA A 301 3.14 -9.40 -13.59
N HIS A 302 3.32 -8.08 -13.66
CA HIS A 302 3.82 -7.41 -14.88
C HIS A 302 5.21 -7.88 -15.31
N GLU A 303 6.07 -8.23 -14.36
CA GLU A 303 7.40 -8.79 -14.62
C GLU A 303 7.32 -10.15 -15.33
N VAL A 304 6.35 -10.99 -14.94
CA VAL A 304 6.11 -12.28 -15.61
C VAL A 304 5.46 -12.07 -16.97
N LYS A 305 4.53 -11.11 -17.11
CA LYS A 305 3.95 -10.75 -18.41
C LYS A 305 5.04 -10.35 -19.40
N GLN A 306 5.90 -9.40 -19.01
CA GLN A 306 7.01 -8.93 -19.85
C GLN A 306 7.99 -10.07 -20.18
N PHE A 307 8.28 -10.95 -19.22
CA PHE A 307 9.15 -12.10 -19.46
C PHE A 307 8.55 -13.07 -20.50
N LEU A 308 7.26 -13.40 -20.40
CA LEU A 308 6.58 -14.26 -21.38
C LEU A 308 6.49 -13.63 -22.78
N GLU A 309 6.19 -12.33 -22.84
CA GLU A 309 6.05 -11.59 -24.10
C GLU A 309 7.38 -11.52 -24.87
N ASN A 310 8.48 -11.29 -24.16
CA ASN A 310 9.73 -10.87 -24.79
C ASN A 310 10.84 -11.95 -24.78
N GLU A 311 10.73 -13.01 -23.96
CA GLU A 311 11.82 -13.96 -23.76
C GLU A 311 11.37 -15.42 -23.98
N GLU A 312 11.98 -16.10 -24.96
CA GLU A 312 11.68 -17.52 -25.23
C GLU A 312 12.12 -18.47 -24.12
N LEU A 313 13.11 -18.04 -23.33
CA LEU A 313 13.59 -18.76 -22.16
C LEU A 313 12.50 -19.00 -21.12
N SER A 314 11.40 -18.24 -21.16
CA SER A 314 10.24 -18.47 -20.29
C SER A 314 9.65 -19.88 -20.44
N ASP A 315 9.79 -20.52 -21.60
CA ASP A 315 9.34 -21.91 -21.80
C ASP A 315 10.17 -22.94 -21.03
N LEU A 316 11.38 -22.56 -20.60
CA LEU A 316 12.24 -23.33 -19.71
C LEU A 316 11.98 -23.02 -18.23
N CYS A 317 10.87 -22.37 -17.89
CA CYS A 317 10.52 -22.02 -16.53
C CYS A 317 9.23 -22.70 -16.05
N ASP A 318 9.19 -23.08 -14.77
CA ASP A 318 7.98 -23.49 -14.05
C ASP A 318 7.65 -22.40 -13.03
N ILE A 319 6.55 -21.67 -13.23
CA ILE A 319 6.25 -20.44 -12.49
C ILE A 319 5.08 -20.68 -11.52
N THR A 320 5.31 -20.43 -10.23
CA THR A 320 4.29 -20.50 -9.18
C THR A 320 4.07 -19.11 -8.59
N LEU A 321 2.83 -18.62 -8.65
CA LEU A 321 2.42 -17.30 -8.17
C LEU A 321 1.40 -17.43 -7.03
N LEU A 322 1.69 -16.78 -5.90
CA LEU A 322 0.83 -16.78 -4.73
C LEU A 322 0.27 -15.37 -4.50
N ASP A 323 -1.02 -15.27 -4.22
CA ASP A 323 -1.66 -14.03 -3.74
C ASP A 323 -2.83 -14.37 -2.82
N PHE A 324 -3.14 -13.52 -1.84
CA PHE A 324 -4.24 -13.81 -0.91
C PHE A 324 -5.60 -13.45 -1.49
N ASN A 325 -5.65 -12.51 -2.43
CA ASN A 325 -6.86 -11.95 -2.98
C ASN A 325 -7.35 -12.77 -4.19
N SER A 326 -8.59 -13.27 -4.13
CA SER A 326 -9.16 -14.11 -5.20
C SER A 326 -9.40 -13.34 -6.50
N GLU A 327 -9.77 -12.06 -6.43
CA GLU A 327 -9.99 -11.21 -7.60
C GLU A 327 -8.68 -10.96 -8.35
N THR A 328 -7.59 -10.70 -7.62
CA THR A 328 -6.23 -10.62 -8.16
C THR A 328 -5.81 -11.92 -8.84
N ILE A 329 -6.00 -13.07 -8.19
CA ILE A 329 -5.68 -14.38 -8.78
C ILE A 329 -6.43 -14.61 -10.09
N GLU A 330 -7.72 -14.31 -10.14
CA GLU A 330 -8.53 -14.49 -11.34
C GLU A 330 -8.10 -13.54 -12.47
N TYR A 331 -7.89 -12.26 -12.15
CA TYR A 331 -7.37 -11.29 -13.10
C TYR A 331 -6.02 -11.73 -13.68
N THR A 332 -5.06 -12.07 -12.82
CA THR A 332 -3.71 -12.44 -13.24
C THR A 332 -3.71 -13.74 -14.04
N ARG A 333 -4.55 -14.72 -13.68
CA ARG A 333 -4.73 -15.96 -14.47
C ARG A 333 -5.21 -15.65 -15.88
N LYS A 334 -6.23 -14.81 -16.03
CA LYS A 334 -6.78 -14.41 -17.33
C LYS A 334 -5.72 -13.71 -18.18
N GLU A 335 -5.02 -12.74 -17.61
CA GLU A 335 -4.02 -11.98 -18.35
C GLU A 335 -2.80 -12.82 -18.74
N LEU A 336 -2.25 -13.63 -17.84
CA LEU A 336 -1.12 -14.51 -18.18
C LEU A 336 -1.50 -15.57 -19.21
N THR A 337 -2.74 -16.08 -19.17
CA THR A 337 -3.24 -17.00 -20.21
C THR A 337 -3.30 -16.31 -21.58
N ARG A 338 -3.83 -15.08 -21.62
CA ARG A 338 -3.90 -14.28 -22.84
C ARG A 338 -2.51 -14.00 -23.41
N VAL A 339 -1.60 -13.50 -22.57
CA VAL A 339 -0.22 -13.18 -22.94
C VAL A 339 0.52 -14.41 -23.45
N ARG A 340 0.42 -15.53 -22.72
CA ARG A 340 1.04 -16.80 -23.11
C ARG A 340 0.55 -17.27 -24.49
N ALA A 341 -0.75 -17.18 -24.76
CA ALA A 341 -1.32 -17.55 -26.04
C ALA A 341 -0.88 -16.63 -27.19
N GLN A 342 -0.84 -15.31 -26.96
CA GLN A 342 -0.41 -14.33 -27.97
C GLN A 342 1.08 -14.45 -28.31
N ALA A 343 1.93 -14.72 -27.31
CA ALA A 343 3.36 -14.90 -27.49
C ALA A 343 3.77 -16.32 -27.89
N GLY A 344 2.81 -17.25 -28.06
CA GLY A 344 3.09 -18.65 -28.44
C GLY A 344 3.88 -19.45 -27.40
N ARG A 345 3.79 -19.06 -26.12
CA ARG A 345 4.54 -19.69 -25.01
C ARG A 345 3.83 -20.92 -24.47
N VAL A 346 4.60 -21.85 -23.91
CA VAL A 346 4.14 -23.10 -23.28
C VAL A 346 4.54 -23.21 -21.81
N ALA A 347 5.17 -22.18 -21.24
CA ALA A 347 5.52 -22.08 -19.83
C ALA A 347 4.36 -22.54 -18.89
N PRO A 348 4.61 -23.54 -18.01
CA PRO A 348 3.69 -23.90 -16.93
C PRO A 348 3.58 -22.78 -15.89
N ILE A 349 2.34 -22.37 -15.60
CA ILE A 349 2.03 -21.31 -14.62
C ILE A 349 0.97 -21.83 -13.64
N SER A 350 1.30 -21.85 -12.36
CA SER A 350 0.39 -22.19 -11.26
C SER A 350 0.08 -20.94 -10.45
N LEU A 351 -1.21 -20.59 -10.31
CA LEU A 351 -1.67 -19.52 -9.43
C LEU A 351 -2.44 -20.11 -8.25
N LEU A 352 -2.02 -19.78 -7.02
CA LEU A 352 -2.59 -20.32 -5.79
C LEU A 352 -3.02 -19.18 -4.85
N GLN A 353 -4.26 -19.25 -4.36
CA GLN A 353 -4.76 -18.28 -3.39
C GLN A 353 -4.19 -18.58 -1.99
N ARG A 354 -3.25 -17.75 -1.51
CA ARG A 354 -2.58 -17.91 -0.21
C ARG A 354 -2.17 -16.59 0.43
N SER A 355 -2.45 -16.47 1.73
CA SER A 355 -1.95 -15.37 2.56
C SER A 355 -0.64 -15.73 3.26
N VAL A 356 0.13 -14.71 3.64
CA VAL A 356 1.32 -14.82 4.50
C VAL A 356 1.02 -15.58 5.78
N HIS A 357 -0.11 -15.30 6.41
CA HIS A 357 -0.54 -15.98 7.62
C HIS A 357 -0.69 -17.48 7.40
N LYS A 358 -1.40 -17.89 6.35
CA LYS A 358 -1.58 -19.30 6.01
C LYS A 358 -0.23 -19.98 5.74
N LEU A 359 0.64 -19.32 4.99
CA LEU A 359 1.96 -19.84 4.63
C LEU A 359 2.86 -20.03 5.86
N LEU A 360 2.98 -19.02 6.73
CA LEU A 360 3.79 -19.11 7.95
C LEU A 360 3.23 -20.13 8.96
N ARG A 361 1.91 -20.27 9.05
CA ARG A 361 1.25 -21.27 9.90
C ARG A 361 1.55 -22.69 9.43
N GLN A 362 1.45 -22.95 8.13
CA GLN A 362 1.79 -24.24 7.52
C GLN A 362 3.27 -24.57 7.73
N ALA A 363 4.17 -23.60 7.52
CA ALA A 363 5.60 -23.74 7.79
C ALA A 363 5.92 -24.12 9.25
N SER A 364 5.14 -23.61 10.20
CA SER A 364 5.35 -23.90 11.64
C SER A 364 4.76 -25.25 12.06
N THR A 365 3.73 -25.74 11.34
CA THR A 365 3.02 -27.00 11.67
C THR A 365 3.52 -28.21 10.90
N GLY A 366 4.41 -28.01 9.91
CA GLY A 366 4.94 -29.06 9.05
C GLY A 366 4.01 -29.47 7.90
N ASP A 367 2.82 -28.88 7.80
CA ASP A 367 1.82 -29.14 6.75
C ASP A 367 2.06 -28.26 5.50
N VAL A 368 3.31 -28.22 5.05
CA VAL A 368 3.72 -27.43 3.87
C VAL A 368 3.58 -28.28 2.61
N ASP A 369 2.75 -27.84 1.68
CA ASP A 369 2.57 -28.43 0.35
C ASP A 369 3.59 -27.93 -0.69
N LEU A 370 4.39 -26.92 -0.34
CA LEU A 370 5.55 -26.50 -1.12
C LEU A 370 6.74 -27.42 -0.81
N LYS A 371 7.41 -27.88 -1.86
CA LYS A 371 8.58 -28.75 -1.71
C LYS A 371 9.79 -27.92 -1.26
N TRP A 372 10.44 -28.37 -0.18
CA TRP A 372 11.71 -27.80 0.28
C TRP A 372 12.81 -27.93 -0.77
N GLU A 373 13.74 -26.96 -0.77
CA GLU A 373 14.92 -26.92 -1.63
C GLU A 373 14.63 -27.21 -3.11
N SER A 374 13.57 -26.60 -3.64
CA SER A 374 13.03 -26.95 -4.96
C SER A 374 12.91 -25.77 -5.91
N PHE A 375 13.12 -24.54 -5.45
CA PHE A 375 13.02 -23.33 -6.25
C PHE A 375 14.40 -22.75 -6.55
N ASP A 376 14.63 -22.38 -7.81
CA ASP A 376 15.84 -21.67 -8.24
C ASP A 376 15.71 -20.16 -8.02
N MET A 377 14.48 -19.64 -7.95
CA MET A 377 14.20 -18.26 -7.58
C MET A 377 12.95 -18.17 -6.71
N VAL A 378 13.06 -17.46 -5.57
CA VAL A 378 11.92 -17.12 -4.70
C VAL A 378 11.93 -15.61 -4.50
N TYR A 379 10.85 -14.92 -4.84
CA TYR A 379 10.80 -13.47 -4.64
C TYR A 379 9.47 -12.98 -4.07
N CYS A 380 9.53 -11.80 -3.46
CA CYS A 380 8.39 -11.11 -2.88
C CYS A 380 8.57 -9.60 -3.07
N SER A 381 7.80 -9.01 -3.98
CA SER A 381 7.96 -7.62 -4.39
C SER A 381 6.76 -6.76 -4.01
N GLY A 382 6.88 -6.00 -2.91
CA GLY A 382 5.88 -5.01 -2.47
C GLY A 382 5.06 -5.39 -1.23
N LEU A 383 5.18 -6.61 -0.71
CA LEU A 383 4.46 -7.01 0.51
C LEU A 383 5.20 -6.63 1.80
N PHE A 384 6.53 -6.58 1.77
CA PHE A 384 7.37 -6.32 2.96
C PHE A 384 7.14 -4.91 3.52
N ASP A 385 6.72 -3.99 2.65
CA ASP A 385 6.30 -2.62 2.96
C ASP A 385 5.17 -2.56 4.00
N TYR A 386 4.44 -3.66 4.21
CA TYR A 386 3.29 -3.72 5.14
C TYR A 386 3.52 -4.65 6.33
N LEU A 387 4.67 -5.33 6.38
CA LEU A 387 4.95 -6.38 7.35
C LEU A 387 6.03 -5.97 8.34
N SER A 388 5.82 -6.29 9.61
CA SER A 388 6.80 -6.01 10.67
C SER A 388 8.13 -6.74 10.43
N GLN A 389 9.21 -6.19 10.98
CA GLN A 389 10.57 -6.76 10.93
C GLN A 389 10.60 -8.26 11.26
N ARG A 390 9.88 -8.66 12.31
CA ARG A 390 9.77 -10.06 12.76
C ARG A 390 9.10 -10.96 11.72
N VAL A 391 8.06 -10.47 11.06
CA VAL A 391 7.35 -11.24 10.01
C VAL A 391 8.23 -11.37 8.77
N CYS A 392 8.91 -10.29 8.36
CA CYS A 392 9.86 -10.32 7.25
C CYS A 392 10.99 -11.32 7.47
N ARG A 393 11.62 -11.33 8.66
CA ARG A 393 12.63 -12.35 9.03
C ARG A 393 12.12 -13.78 8.87
N ARG A 394 10.92 -14.07 9.40
CA ARG A 394 10.32 -15.41 9.29
C ARG A 394 10.01 -15.81 7.84
N LEU A 395 9.62 -14.85 7.00
CA LEU A 395 9.40 -15.09 5.57
C LEU A 395 10.73 -15.36 4.85
N ASN A 396 11.77 -14.57 5.14
CA ASN A 396 13.09 -14.79 4.54
C ASN A 396 13.70 -16.13 4.96
N ASP A 397 13.57 -16.53 6.23
CA ASP A 397 13.98 -17.86 6.69
C ASP A 397 13.21 -18.98 5.96
N LEU A 398 11.92 -18.78 5.69
CA LEU A 398 11.12 -19.72 4.92
C LEU A 398 11.58 -19.79 3.46
N PHE A 399 11.76 -18.65 2.80
CA PHE A 399 12.23 -18.57 1.42
C PHE A 399 13.60 -19.22 1.27
N ALA A 400 14.54 -18.96 2.19
CA ALA A 400 15.85 -19.58 2.22
C ALA A 400 15.80 -21.13 2.28
N ARG A 401 14.83 -21.71 3.00
CA ARG A 401 14.60 -23.17 3.03
C ARG A 401 13.94 -23.72 1.76
N LEU A 402 13.21 -22.90 1.03
CA LEU A 402 12.60 -23.28 -0.25
C LEU A 402 13.60 -23.26 -1.41
N LEU A 403 14.70 -22.50 -1.27
CA LEU A 403 15.74 -22.40 -2.29
C LEU A 403 16.53 -23.71 -2.45
N ALA A 404 16.64 -24.15 -3.70
CA ALA A 404 17.64 -25.13 -4.11
C ALA A 404 19.05 -24.55 -3.96
N PRO A 405 20.11 -25.38 -3.87
CA PRO A 405 21.49 -24.91 -3.95
C PRO A 405 21.72 -24.02 -5.18
N GLY A 406 22.37 -22.89 -4.97
CA GLY A 406 22.56 -21.88 -6.02
C GLY A 406 21.33 -21.00 -6.31
N GLY A 407 20.20 -21.19 -5.63
CA GLY A 407 18.97 -20.43 -5.86
C GLY A 407 19.03 -18.98 -5.32
N LEU A 408 18.21 -18.10 -5.90
CA LEU A 408 18.11 -16.68 -5.55
C LEU A 408 16.84 -16.38 -4.73
N MET A 409 16.99 -15.77 -3.56
CA MET A 409 15.91 -15.04 -2.91
C MET A 409 16.02 -13.56 -3.25
N LEU A 410 14.90 -12.91 -3.55
CA LEU A 410 14.84 -11.46 -3.81
C LEU A 410 13.62 -10.85 -3.12
N VAL A 411 13.84 -9.92 -2.20
CA VAL A 411 12.75 -9.17 -1.54
C VAL A 411 12.98 -7.68 -1.68
N THR A 412 11.89 -6.91 -1.69
CA THR A 412 11.98 -5.45 -1.87
C THR A 412 11.26 -4.69 -0.77
N ASN A 413 11.73 -3.48 -0.48
CA ASN A 413 11.07 -2.57 0.45
C ASN A 413 11.23 -1.12 0.00
N VAL A 414 10.28 -0.26 0.35
CA VAL A 414 10.39 1.19 0.18
C VAL A 414 11.35 1.75 1.23
N SER A 415 12.29 2.57 0.77
CA SER A 415 13.32 3.22 1.57
C SER A 415 12.71 4.28 2.52
N ASP A 416 13.29 4.44 3.70
CA ASP A 416 12.98 5.53 4.63
C ASP A 416 13.29 6.93 4.07
N THR A 417 14.15 7.00 3.06
CA THR A 417 14.46 8.17 2.25
C THR A 417 13.43 8.49 1.17
N ASN A 418 12.29 7.80 1.11
CA ASN A 418 11.22 8.14 0.16
C ASN A 418 10.79 9.61 0.34
N PRO A 419 10.86 10.45 -0.70
CA PRO A 419 10.54 11.87 -0.58
C PRO A 419 9.03 12.18 -0.59
N SER A 420 8.18 11.19 -0.87
CA SER A 420 6.72 11.38 -0.99
C SER A 420 5.93 10.77 0.18
N ARG A 421 6.55 10.65 1.35
CA ARG A 421 5.97 9.96 2.52
C ARG A 421 4.74 10.67 3.05
N ALA A 422 4.85 11.97 3.29
CA ALA A 422 3.74 12.74 3.82
C ALA A 422 2.56 12.72 2.85
N TRP A 423 2.80 12.86 1.53
CA TRP A 423 1.74 12.80 0.54
C TRP A 423 0.98 11.47 0.59
N MET A 424 1.72 10.35 0.58
CA MET A 424 1.15 9.01 0.68
C MET A 424 0.32 8.83 1.96
N GLU A 425 0.87 9.19 3.12
CA GLU A 425 0.22 8.96 4.40
C GLU A 425 -0.93 9.95 4.67
N TYR A 426 -0.74 11.23 4.37
CA TYR A 426 -1.67 12.29 4.72
C TYR A 426 -2.77 12.47 3.69
N VAL A 427 -2.48 12.35 2.40
CA VAL A 427 -3.50 12.58 1.36
C VAL A 427 -4.16 11.28 0.93
N LEU A 428 -3.39 10.19 0.82
CA LEU A 428 -3.87 8.92 0.27
C LEU A 428 -4.18 7.85 1.33
N GLU A 429 -3.90 8.14 2.61
CA GLU A 429 -3.98 7.15 3.70
C GLU A 429 -3.24 5.86 3.33
N TRP A 430 -2.04 6.01 2.75
CA TRP A 430 -1.15 4.94 2.36
C TRP A 430 0.11 4.99 3.22
N ASN A 431 0.07 4.24 4.30
CA ASN A 431 1.11 4.12 5.31
C ASN A 431 1.93 2.85 5.06
N LEU A 432 3.26 2.97 5.06
CA LEU A 432 4.20 1.87 4.87
C LEU A 432 5.16 1.74 6.06
N ILE A 433 5.75 0.56 6.22
CA ILE A 433 6.91 0.31 7.06
C ILE A 433 8.15 0.54 6.19
N TYR A 434 8.64 1.77 6.23
CA TYR A 434 9.87 2.15 5.55
C TYR A 434 11.09 1.54 6.25
N ARG A 435 12.13 1.20 5.48
CA ARG A 435 13.37 0.61 5.98
C ARG A 435 14.56 1.32 5.38
N ASP A 436 15.61 1.48 6.17
CA ASP A 436 16.94 1.86 5.69
C ASP A 436 17.75 0.60 5.31
N ASP A 437 19.03 0.79 4.97
CA ASP A 437 19.92 -0.30 4.57
C ASP A 437 20.16 -1.29 5.72
N ASP A 438 20.36 -0.79 6.94
CA ASP A 438 20.61 -1.61 8.12
C ASP A 438 19.38 -2.45 8.47
N ALA A 439 18.18 -1.87 8.47
CA ALA A 439 16.92 -2.58 8.69
C ALA A 439 16.64 -3.62 7.59
N MET A 440 17.08 -3.40 6.35
CA MET A 440 16.99 -4.40 5.29
C MET A 440 17.99 -5.54 5.48
N MET A 441 19.24 -5.25 5.85
CA MET A 441 20.23 -6.29 6.14
C MET A 441 19.84 -7.12 7.35
N GLU A 442 19.20 -6.50 8.34
CA GLU A 442 18.67 -7.15 9.53
C GLU A 442 17.60 -8.21 9.27
N ILE A 443 16.85 -8.13 8.15
CA ILE A 443 15.87 -9.16 7.79
C ILE A 443 16.45 -10.29 6.93
N ALA A 444 17.71 -10.18 6.50
CA ALA A 444 18.38 -11.27 5.79
C ALA A 444 18.39 -12.55 6.66
N PRO A 445 18.28 -13.74 6.04
CA PRO A 445 18.34 -14.99 6.78
C PRO A 445 19.69 -15.13 7.48
N LEU A 446 19.72 -15.87 8.59
CA LEU A 446 20.95 -16.04 9.37
C LEU A 446 22.09 -16.59 8.51
N ASN A 447 23.15 -15.80 8.39
CA ASN A 447 24.29 -16.11 7.54
C ASN A 447 25.34 -16.93 8.30
N SER A 448 25.19 -18.26 8.32
CA SER A 448 26.24 -19.19 8.77
C SER A 448 27.22 -19.55 7.65
N GLY A 449 27.50 -18.61 6.74
CA GLY A 449 28.36 -18.81 5.57
C GLY A 449 27.67 -19.46 4.36
N GLN A 450 26.39 -19.81 4.49
CA GLN A 450 25.57 -20.50 3.47
C GLN A 450 25.02 -19.55 2.39
N PHE A 451 25.01 -18.25 2.66
CA PHE A 451 24.35 -17.27 1.80
C PHE A 451 25.29 -16.11 1.44
N GLU A 452 25.19 -15.66 0.20
CA GLU A 452 25.77 -14.39 -0.26
C GLU A 452 24.64 -13.37 -0.34
N THR A 453 24.80 -12.25 0.36
CA THR A 453 23.76 -11.21 0.48
C THR A 453 24.25 -9.93 -0.17
N THR A 454 23.42 -9.36 -1.03
CA THR A 454 23.65 -8.05 -1.65
C THR A 454 22.42 -7.17 -1.46
N LEU A 455 22.66 -5.88 -1.24
CA LEU A 455 21.62 -4.87 -1.10
C LEU A 455 21.84 -3.81 -2.16
N ASP A 456 20.85 -3.64 -3.03
CA ASP A 456 20.85 -2.65 -4.11
C ASP A 456 19.69 -1.65 -3.96
N ARG A 457 19.74 -0.59 -4.75
CA ARG A 457 18.69 0.44 -4.84
C ARG A 457 18.28 0.67 -6.29
N ASP A 458 17.04 1.06 -6.51
CA ASP A 458 16.63 1.55 -7.84
C ASP A 458 17.22 2.94 -8.10
N GLU A 459 17.14 3.42 -9.34
CA GLU A 459 17.69 4.70 -9.76
C GLU A 459 17.13 5.90 -8.97
N THR A 460 15.89 5.81 -8.46
CA THR A 460 15.30 6.84 -7.61
C THR A 460 15.77 6.78 -6.16
N GLY A 461 16.39 5.68 -5.73
CA GLY A 461 16.76 5.39 -4.35
C GLY A 461 15.58 5.02 -3.44
N VAL A 462 14.36 4.93 -3.96
CA VAL A 462 13.13 4.69 -3.19
C VAL A 462 12.84 3.21 -3.00
N ASN A 463 13.26 2.33 -3.91
CA ASN A 463 13.13 0.88 -3.77
C ASN A 463 14.47 0.24 -3.38
N LEU A 464 14.48 -0.51 -2.28
CA LEU A 464 15.58 -1.36 -1.83
C LEU A 464 15.38 -2.79 -2.34
N PHE A 465 16.44 -3.42 -2.83
CA PHE A 465 16.46 -4.80 -3.30
C PHE A 465 17.43 -5.61 -2.46
N LEU A 466 16.91 -6.51 -1.61
CA LEU A 466 17.72 -7.48 -0.89
C LEU A 466 17.75 -8.79 -1.68
N GLU A 467 18.92 -9.11 -2.21
CA GLU A 467 19.21 -10.35 -2.89
C GLU A 467 20.01 -11.29 -1.98
N VAL A 468 19.59 -12.54 -1.90
CA VAL A 468 20.27 -13.56 -1.11
C VAL A 468 20.43 -14.82 -1.95
N ARG A 469 21.67 -15.13 -2.33
CA ARG A 469 22.04 -16.33 -3.07
C ARG A 469 22.39 -17.44 -2.09
N LYS A 470 21.70 -18.58 -2.18
CA LYS A 470 22.14 -19.81 -1.50
C LYS A 470 23.36 -20.35 -2.23
N LYS A 471 24.46 -20.62 -1.52
CA LYS A 471 25.65 -21.20 -2.15
C LYS A 471 25.33 -22.58 -2.75
N ASP A 472 26.07 -22.94 -3.78
CA ASP A 472 26.04 -24.31 -4.27
C ASP A 472 26.60 -25.23 -3.16
N ASP A 473 26.01 -26.42 -2.99
CA ASP A 473 26.62 -27.44 -2.16
C ASP A 473 27.92 -27.85 -2.87
N HIS A 474 29.04 -27.26 -2.47
CA HIS A 474 30.34 -27.84 -2.76
C HIS A 474 30.41 -29.15 -1.99
N GLY A 475 29.96 -30.23 -2.62
CA GLY A 475 30.47 -31.54 -2.29
C GLY A 475 31.98 -31.45 -2.40
N GLU A 476 32.68 -31.56 -1.28
CA GLU A 476 34.06 -32.03 -1.27
C GLU A 476 34.07 -33.37 -2.02
N SER A 477 34.40 -33.31 -3.31
CA SER A 477 34.65 -34.47 -4.16
C SER A 477 36.14 -34.70 -4.28
#